data_AF-A0A6M3J7Z2-F1
#
_entry.id   AF-A0A6M3J7Z2-F1
#
_cell.length_a   1.000
_cell.length_b   1.000
_cell.length_c   1.000
_cell.angle_alpha   90.00
_cell.angle_beta   90.00
_cell.angle_gamma   90.00
#
_symmetry.space_group_name_H-M   'P 1'
#
loop_
_entity.id
_entity.type
_entity.pdbx_description
1 polymer ?
#
loop_
_entity_poly.entity_id
_entity_poly.type
_entity_poly.pdbx_seq_one_letter_code
_entity_poly.pdbx_strand_id
1 'polypeptide(L)'
;MKILKPFTATGGIFFPLGLPPKGTCELSTAKCRKYCYAQNYSHFDFETDVSEFEKWEIYTYMLNSPTQEVIDKICIDLDGLQTPILHWFGTGDCMTKDFERISSLIDNMPGHIIQMGFTRNIRLWEQHKDIFALTIEDLKFADGKEGMFSKPNYVEGISQMYSSKYYVRGGYCGPFTCRDLIESDIEHFVNCQVCRKLKVGCYDRR
;
A
#
# COMPACT_ATOMS: atom_id res chain seq x y z
N MET A 1 -1.64 21.09 -6.66
CA MET A 1 -1.06 20.11 -5.70
C MET A 1 -0.79 18.80 -6.43
N LYS A 2 0.26 18.05 -6.09
CA LYS A 2 0.39 16.63 -6.50
C LYS A 2 -0.19 15.77 -5.37
N ILE A 3 -1.02 14.80 -5.70
CA ILE A 3 -1.65 13.90 -4.72
C ILE A 3 -0.99 12.52 -4.71
N LEU A 4 -0.26 12.18 -5.77
CA LEU A 4 0.61 11.02 -5.81
C LEU A 4 2.07 11.41 -5.69
N LYS A 5 2.85 10.55 -5.04
CA LYS A 5 4.30 10.62 -4.97
C LYS A 5 4.91 9.31 -5.49
N PRO A 6 6.16 9.33 -5.98
CA PRO A 6 6.82 8.08 -6.31
C PRO A 6 6.81 7.14 -5.09
N PHE A 7 6.55 5.86 -5.31
CA PHE A 7 6.59 4.86 -4.25
C PHE A 7 6.95 3.51 -4.86
N THR A 8 8.18 3.03 -4.64
CA THR A 8 8.62 1.70 -5.13
C THR A 8 8.38 1.49 -6.65
N ALA A 9 8.70 2.49 -7.47
CA ALA A 9 8.44 2.50 -8.93
C ALA A 9 6.97 2.67 -9.36
N THR A 10 6.07 2.97 -8.43
CA THR A 10 4.64 3.22 -8.64
C THR A 10 4.25 4.65 -8.22
N GLY A 11 2.99 5.05 -8.40
CA GLY A 11 2.43 6.26 -7.78
C GLY A 11 1.70 5.92 -6.49
N GLY A 12 2.20 6.39 -5.34
CA GLY A 12 1.62 6.12 -4.02
C GLY A 12 0.80 7.28 -3.47
N ILE A 13 -0.27 6.94 -2.75
CA ILE A 13 -1.06 7.88 -1.93
C ILE A 13 -0.54 7.85 -0.49
N PHE A 14 -0.26 9.02 0.07
CA PHE A 14 0.32 9.17 1.41
C PHE A 14 -0.64 9.88 2.35
N PHE A 15 -1.23 9.14 3.27
CA PHE A 15 -2.11 9.68 4.29
C PHE A 15 -1.40 9.89 5.64
N PRO A 16 -1.94 10.78 6.50
CA PRO A 16 -1.34 11.11 7.80
C PRO A 16 -1.12 9.89 8.69
N LEU A 17 0.03 9.82 9.33
CA LEU A 17 0.42 8.68 10.15
C LEU A 17 0.00 8.86 11.61
N GLY A 18 -0.35 7.74 12.26
CA GLY A 18 -0.71 7.71 13.68
C GLY A 18 -2.21 7.57 13.91
N LEU A 19 -2.60 7.62 15.18
CA LEU A 19 -4.00 7.45 15.58
C LEU A 19 -4.79 8.74 15.36
N PRO A 20 -6.09 8.65 15.01
CA PRO A 20 -6.99 9.79 15.05
C PRO A 20 -6.95 10.49 16.43
N PRO A 21 -7.04 11.83 16.48
CA PRO A 21 -7.24 12.76 15.36
C PRO A 21 -5.93 13.18 14.65
N LYS A 22 -4.77 12.66 15.06
CA LYS A 22 -3.46 13.10 14.55
C LYS A 22 -2.98 12.32 13.32
N GLY A 23 -3.66 11.22 12.98
CA GLY A 23 -3.39 10.41 11.80
C GLY A 23 -4.60 9.56 11.41
N THR A 24 -4.39 8.67 10.44
CA THR A 24 -5.44 7.84 9.82
C THR A 24 -5.34 6.34 10.15
N CYS A 25 -4.34 5.93 10.93
CA CYS A 25 -4.04 4.55 11.24
C CYS A 25 -4.92 3.98 12.38
N GLU A 26 -6.23 4.21 12.32
CA GLU A 26 -7.23 3.84 13.35
C GLU A 26 -7.08 2.37 13.80
N LEU A 27 -6.81 1.47 12.86
CA LEU A 27 -6.74 0.02 13.08
C LEU A 27 -5.30 -0.49 13.27
N SER A 28 -4.32 0.41 13.45
CA SER A 28 -2.93 0.02 13.71
C SER A 28 -2.75 -0.57 15.10
N THR A 29 -1.90 -1.59 15.21
CA THR A 29 -1.46 -2.12 16.51
C THR A 29 -0.37 -1.25 17.12
N ALA A 30 -0.16 -1.36 18.43
CA ALA A 30 0.94 -0.68 19.11
C ALA A 30 2.31 -1.08 18.53
N LYS A 31 2.48 -2.36 18.17
CA LYS A 31 3.69 -2.85 17.48
C LYS A 31 3.87 -2.20 16.11
N CYS A 32 2.81 -2.14 15.30
CA CYS A 32 2.83 -1.49 14.00
C CYS A 32 3.31 -0.04 14.07
N ARG A 33 2.79 0.75 15.02
CA ARG A 33 3.25 2.13 15.23
C ARG A 33 4.69 2.20 15.70
N LYS A 34 5.08 1.37 16.67
CA LYS A 34 6.45 1.36 17.21
C LYS A 34 7.50 1.08 16.13
N TYR A 35 7.19 0.18 15.19
CA TYR A 35 8.12 -0.25 14.13
C TYR A 35 7.75 0.30 12.75
N CYS A 36 6.94 1.37 12.68
CA CYS A 36 6.53 1.97 11.42
C CYS A 36 7.76 2.49 10.67
N TYR A 37 8.06 1.94 9.50
CA TYR A 37 9.26 2.32 8.76
C TYR A 37 9.20 3.78 8.30
N ALA A 38 8.01 4.26 7.95
CA ALA A 38 7.77 5.64 7.55
C ALA A 38 7.98 6.66 8.69
N GLN A 39 8.08 6.22 9.95
CA GLN A 39 8.43 7.07 11.09
C GLN A 39 9.88 6.87 11.54
N ASN A 40 10.41 5.65 11.45
CA ASN A 40 11.67 5.27 12.10
C ASN A 40 12.87 5.14 11.15
N TYR A 41 12.63 5.06 9.84
CA TYR A 41 13.68 4.88 8.84
C TYR A 41 13.56 5.96 7.75
N SER A 42 13.87 7.21 8.12
CA SER A 42 13.80 8.38 7.23
C SER A 42 14.78 8.35 6.06
N HIS A 43 15.77 7.45 6.09
CA HIS A 43 16.81 7.34 5.06
C HIS A 43 16.37 6.53 3.84
N PHE A 44 15.18 5.94 3.86
CA PHE A 44 14.87 4.83 2.97
C PHE A 44 14.37 5.22 1.59
N ASP A 45 13.72 6.37 1.45
CA ASP A 45 13.45 6.91 0.13
C ASP A 45 13.11 8.39 0.27
N PHE A 46 13.90 9.25 -0.38
CA PHE A 46 13.50 10.64 -0.69
C PHE A 46 12.09 10.71 -1.30
N GLU A 47 11.58 9.60 -1.85
CA GLU A 47 10.25 9.44 -2.42
C GLU A 47 9.12 9.39 -1.37
N THR A 48 9.42 9.07 -0.10
CA THR A 48 8.45 8.97 1.00
C THR A 48 8.53 10.12 2.01
N ASP A 49 9.43 11.10 1.78
CA ASP A 49 9.57 12.31 2.59
C ASP A 49 8.46 13.32 2.29
N VAL A 50 7.23 12.88 2.51
CA VAL A 50 6.02 13.70 2.40
C VAL A 50 5.75 14.26 3.78
N SER A 51 5.74 15.59 3.90
CA SER A 51 5.46 16.24 5.19
C SER A 51 4.06 15.85 5.70
N GLU A 52 3.88 15.79 7.02
CA GLU A 52 2.55 15.52 7.59
C GLU A 52 1.52 16.57 7.16
N PHE A 53 1.94 17.83 6.96
CA PHE A 53 1.08 18.89 6.42
C PHE A 53 0.55 18.51 5.02
N GLU A 54 1.44 18.12 4.11
CA GLU A 54 1.06 17.72 2.76
C GLU A 54 0.18 16.45 2.76
N LYS A 55 0.46 15.47 3.63
CA LYS A 55 -0.40 14.28 3.79
C LYS A 55 -1.82 14.67 4.20
N TRP A 56 -1.98 15.67 5.09
CA TRP A 56 -3.29 16.18 5.48
C TRP A 56 -3.99 16.91 4.34
N GLU A 57 -3.27 17.68 3.52
CA GLU A 57 -3.84 18.31 2.33
C GLU A 57 -4.35 17.25 1.33
N ILE A 58 -3.56 16.21 1.08
CA ILE A 58 -3.94 15.08 0.20
C ILE A 58 -5.18 14.38 0.76
N TYR A 59 -5.17 14.03 2.05
CA TYR A 59 -6.30 13.38 2.70
C TYR A 59 -7.58 14.20 2.59
N THR A 60 -7.49 15.49 2.92
CA THR A 60 -8.62 16.43 2.88
C THR A 60 -9.15 16.59 1.46
N TYR A 61 -8.27 16.70 0.47
CA TYR A 61 -8.63 16.79 -0.93
C TYR A 61 -9.38 15.54 -1.41
N MET A 62 -8.86 14.35 -1.11
CA MET A 62 -9.50 13.10 -1.51
C MET A 62 -10.89 12.94 -0.89
N LEU A 63 -11.06 13.35 0.37
CA LEU A 63 -12.35 13.22 1.04
C LEU A 63 -13.40 14.23 0.58
N ASN A 64 -12.99 15.47 0.26
CA ASN A 64 -13.93 16.57 0.05
C ASN A 64 -14.13 16.96 -1.42
N SER A 65 -13.18 16.66 -2.31
CA SER A 65 -13.33 16.97 -3.73
C SER A 65 -14.30 16.01 -4.44
N PRO A 66 -14.94 16.40 -5.55
CA PRO A 66 -15.75 15.50 -6.36
C PRO A 66 -14.98 14.25 -6.82
N THR A 67 -15.65 13.09 -6.95
CA THR A 67 -15.02 11.85 -7.43
C THR A 67 -14.24 12.05 -8.71
N GLN A 68 -14.88 12.58 -9.76
CA GLN A 68 -14.23 12.74 -11.07
C GLN A 68 -12.97 13.61 -10.99
N GLU A 69 -13.00 14.68 -10.20
CA GLU A 69 -11.85 15.57 -10.03
C GLU A 69 -10.65 14.83 -9.42
N VAL A 70 -10.90 14.00 -8.40
CA VAL A 70 -9.84 13.19 -7.77
C VAL A 70 -9.30 12.16 -8.76
N ILE A 71 -10.16 11.48 -9.53
CA ILE A 71 -9.75 10.47 -10.52
C ILE A 71 -8.91 11.10 -11.63
N ASP A 72 -9.37 12.21 -12.22
CA ASP A 72 -8.61 12.95 -13.25
C ASP A 72 -7.24 13.36 -12.70
N LYS A 73 -7.21 13.80 -11.45
CA LYS A 73 -5.98 14.21 -10.80
C LYS A 73 -5.01 13.06 -10.56
N ILE A 74 -5.51 11.89 -10.16
CA ILE A 74 -4.73 10.65 -10.03
C ILE A 74 -4.12 10.27 -11.39
N CYS A 75 -4.92 10.27 -12.46
CA CYS A 75 -4.45 9.92 -13.80
C CYS A 75 -3.34 10.86 -14.28
N ILE A 76 -3.52 12.18 -14.13
CA ILE A 76 -2.49 13.18 -14.49
C ILE A 76 -1.19 12.95 -13.71
N ASP A 77 -1.29 12.65 -12.42
CA ASP A 77 -0.09 12.41 -11.61
C ASP A 77 0.60 11.08 -11.99
N LEU A 78 -0.15 10.03 -12.31
CA LEU A 78 0.39 8.75 -12.81
C LEU A 78 1.12 8.92 -14.16
N ASP A 79 0.52 9.66 -15.09
CA ASP A 79 1.13 9.99 -16.39
C ASP A 79 2.45 10.75 -16.20
N GLY A 80 2.46 11.73 -15.29
CA GLY A 80 3.67 12.48 -14.93
C GLY A 80 4.75 11.61 -14.29
N LEU A 81 4.37 10.56 -13.57
CA LEU A 81 5.28 9.56 -13.00
C LEU A 81 5.70 8.48 -14.01
N GLN A 82 5.04 8.42 -15.17
CA GLN A 82 5.24 7.41 -16.22
C GLN A 82 5.06 5.99 -15.69
N THR A 83 3.97 5.76 -14.94
CA THR A 83 3.60 4.44 -14.41
C THR A 83 2.09 4.26 -14.44
N PRO A 84 1.58 3.08 -14.85
CA PRO A 84 0.15 2.79 -14.79
C PRO A 84 -0.28 2.20 -13.43
N ILE A 85 0.62 2.18 -12.45
CA ILE A 85 0.38 1.48 -11.17
C ILE A 85 0.11 2.51 -10.06
N LEU A 86 -1.08 2.41 -9.46
CA LEU A 86 -1.51 3.15 -8.29
C LEU A 86 -1.35 2.30 -7.03
N HIS A 87 -0.59 2.81 -6.06
CA HIS A 87 -0.43 2.21 -4.73
C HIS A 87 -1.27 2.96 -3.70
N TRP A 88 -2.35 2.34 -3.25
CA TRP A 88 -3.18 2.80 -2.15
C TRP A 88 -2.43 2.62 -0.83
N PHE A 89 -2.32 3.73 -0.09
CA PHE A 89 -1.71 3.81 1.24
C PHE A 89 -0.22 3.45 1.29
N GLY A 90 0.62 4.24 0.59
CA GLY A 90 2.08 4.22 0.81
C GLY A 90 2.46 4.58 2.25
N THR A 91 1.65 5.42 2.90
CA THR A 91 1.58 5.60 4.36
C THR A 91 0.15 5.88 4.79
N GLY A 92 -0.14 5.70 6.08
CA GLY A 92 -1.49 5.90 6.61
C GLY A 92 -2.41 4.73 6.26
N ASP A 93 -3.72 4.93 6.41
CA ASP A 93 -4.75 3.98 6.00
C ASP A 93 -6.08 4.73 5.81
N CYS A 94 -7.15 4.05 5.41
CA CYS A 94 -8.50 4.61 5.42
C CYS A 94 -9.15 4.46 6.81
N MET A 95 -9.57 5.58 7.42
CA MET A 95 -10.40 5.55 8.62
C MET A 95 -11.74 4.88 8.34
N THR A 96 -12.34 4.26 9.36
CA THR A 96 -13.61 3.53 9.23
C THR A 96 -14.73 4.43 8.71
N LYS A 97 -14.76 5.69 9.15
CA LYS A 97 -15.78 6.68 8.74
C LYS A 97 -15.67 7.10 7.27
N ASP A 98 -14.49 6.96 6.67
CA ASP A 98 -14.19 7.45 5.32
C ASP A 98 -14.21 6.32 4.27
N PHE A 99 -14.50 5.10 4.71
CA PHE A 99 -14.55 3.89 3.88
C PHE A 99 -15.39 4.04 2.61
N GLU A 100 -16.61 4.59 2.70
CA GLU A 100 -17.50 4.73 1.54
C GLU A 100 -16.89 5.66 0.49
N ARG A 101 -16.28 6.74 0.95
CA ARG A 101 -15.66 7.73 0.09
C ARG A 101 -14.46 7.15 -0.65
N ILE A 102 -13.59 6.46 0.08
CA ILE A 102 -12.40 5.82 -0.52
C ILE A 102 -12.79 4.67 -1.45
N SER A 103 -13.78 3.85 -1.08
CA SER A 103 -14.31 2.80 -1.96
C SER A 103 -14.86 3.36 -3.27
N SER A 104 -15.64 4.45 -3.20
CA SER A 104 -16.13 5.12 -4.40
C SER A 104 -14.99 5.59 -5.32
N LEU A 105 -13.88 6.08 -4.77
CA LEU A 105 -12.71 6.44 -5.59
C LEU A 105 -12.10 5.22 -6.27
N ILE A 106 -11.90 4.13 -5.53
CA ILE A 106 -11.35 2.86 -6.06
C ILE A 106 -12.22 2.32 -7.21
N ASP A 107 -13.54 2.29 -7.01
CA ASP A 107 -14.51 1.77 -7.98
C ASP A 107 -14.57 2.59 -9.28
N ASN A 108 -14.26 3.89 -9.21
CA ASN A 108 -14.31 4.80 -10.36
C ASN A 108 -12.96 4.95 -11.08
N MET A 109 -11.92 4.24 -10.63
CA MET A 109 -10.63 4.26 -11.32
C MET A 109 -10.74 3.61 -12.70
N PRO A 110 -10.12 4.19 -13.75
CA PRO A 110 -10.09 3.58 -15.08
C PRO A 110 -9.46 2.19 -15.06
N GLY A 111 -10.08 1.22 -15.74
CA GLY A 111 -9.64 -0.19 -15.69
C GLY A 111 -8.26 -0.50 -16.29
N HIS A 112 -7.61 0.46 -16.95
CA HIS A 112 -6.22 0.32 -17.40
C HIS A 112 -5.18 0.67 -16.31
N ILE A 113 -5.63 1.32 -15.23
CA ILE A 113 -4.79 1.59 -14.06
C ILE A 113 -4.77 0.36 -13.18
N ILE A 114 -3.57 -0.14 -12.91
CA ILE A 114 -3.35 -1.27 -12.00
C ILE A 114 -3.38 -0.71 -10.58
N GLN A 115 -4.27 -1.23 -9.75
CA GLN A 115 -4.42 -0.81 -8.36
C GLN A 115 -3.85 -1.86 -7.41
N MET A 116 -3.12 -1.42 -6.39
CA MET A 116 -2.67 -2.30 -5.31
C MET A 116 -2.51 -1.54 -4.00
N GLY A 117 -2.47 -2.23 -2.87
CA GLY A 117 -2.15 -1.59 -1.59
C GLY A 117 -2.19 -2.52 -0.40
N PHE A 118 -1.92 -1.95 0.77
CA PHE A 118 -2.02 -2.62 2.06
C PHE A 118 -2.99 -1.89 2.95
N THR A 119 -3.88 -2.62 3.63
CA THR A 119 -4.79 -2.01 4.61
C THR A 119 -4.94 -2.90 5.84
N ARG A 120 -5.27 -2.31 6.99
CA ARG A 120 -5.77 -3.01 8.18
C ARG A 120 -7.29 -2.92 8.28
N ASN A 121 -7.93 -2.16 7.40
CA ASN A 121 -9.37 -2.03 7.34
C ASN A 121 -10.00 -3.26 6.69
N ILE A 122 -10.51 -4.17 7.52
CA ILE A 122 -11.15 -5.42 7.08
C ILE A 122 -12.32 -5.14 6.14
N ARG A 123 -13.12 -4.10 6.41
CA ARG A 123 -14.28 -3.75 5.57
C ARG A 123 -13.84 -3.31 4.17
N LEU A 124 -12.80 -2.47 4.09
CA LEU A 124 -12.21 -2.05 2.82
C LEU A 124 -11.62 -3.24 2.05
N TRP A 125 -10.86 -4.07 2.74
CA TRP A 125 -10.30 -5.29 2.14
C TRP A 125 -11.39 -6.23 1.65
N GLU A 126 -12.46 -6.47 2.41
CA GLU A 126 -13.53 -7.38 2.01
C GLU A 126 -14.23 -6.96 0.72
N GLN A 127 -14.36 -5.65 0.48
CA GLN A 127 -14.93 -5.11 -0.76
C GLN A 127 -13.93 -5.16 -1.93
N HIS A 128 -12.64 -4.96 -1.67
CA HIS A 128 -11.59 -4.77 -2.68
C HIS A 128 -10.43 -5.78 -2.54
N LYS A 129 -10.77 -7.07 -2.37
CA LYS A 129 -9.82 -8.17 -2.05
C LYS A 129 -8.76 -8.43 -3.12
N ASP A 130 -9.06 -8.04 -4.36
CA ASP A 130 -8.20 -8.15 -5.52
C ASP A 130 -7.17 -7.00 -5.60
N ILE A 131 -7.45 -5.89 -4.91
CA ILE A 131 -6.58 -4.70 -4.86
C ILE A 131 -5.71 -4.73 -3.59
N PHE A 132 -6.30 -5.07 -2.44
CA PHE A 132 -5.60 -4.97 -1.16
C PHE A 132 -5.09 -6.30 -0.62
N ALA A 133 -3.91 -6.24 -0.03
CA ALA A 133 -3.49 -7.21 0.98
C ALA A 133 -3.92 -6.76 2.38
N LEU A 134 -4.65 -7.61 3.10
CA LEU A 134 -5.03 -7.35 4.48
C LEU A 134 -3.85 -7.59 5.42
N THR A 135 -3.44 -6.56 6.13
CA THR A 135 -2.37 -6.66 7.13
C THR A 135 -2.92 -7.25 8.42
N ILE A 136 -2.43 -8.44 8.80
CA ILE A 136 -2.86 -9.23 9.97
C ILE A 136 -1.69 -9.51 10.92
N GLU A 137 -1.98 -9.75 12.19
CA GLU A 137 -0.97 -10.16 13.19
C GLU A 137 -0.92 -11.68 13.38
N ASP A 138 -2.06 -12.36 13.16
CA ASP A 138 -2.21 -13.81 13.34
C ASP A 138 -2.69 -14.45 12.04
N LEU A 139 -1.93 -15.44 11.55
CA LEU A 139 -2.25 -16.17 10.31
C LEU A 139 -3.54 -16.98 10.43
N LYS A 140 -3.95 -17.35 11.65
CA LYS A 140 -5.23 -18.03 11.86
C LYS A 140 -6.42 -17.23 11.34
N PHE A 141 -6.28 -15.90 11.22
CA PHE A 141 -7.33 -15.08 10.61
C PHE A 141 -7.53 -15.38 9.12
N ALA A 142 -6.48 -15.81 8.41
CA ALA A 142 -6.51 -16.13 6.99
C ALA A 142 -7.06 -17.54 6.72
N ASP A 143 -7.15 -18.40 7.73
CA ASP A 143 -7.60 -19.78 7.57
C ASP A 143 -9.03 -19.83 7.00
N GLY A 144 -9.19 -20.52 5.88
CA GLY A 144 -10.47 -20.66 5.18
C GLY A 144 -10.97 -19.38 4.49
N LYS A 145 -10.17 -18.30 4.44
CA LYS A 145 -10.53 -17.07 3.73
C LYS A 145 -9.80 -16.95 2.40
N GLU A 146 -10.51 -16.44 1.40
CA GLU A 146 -9.94 -16.07 0.12
C GLU A 146 -9.46 -14.62 0.13
N GLY A 147 -8.26 -14.37 -0.42
CA GLY A 147 -7.68 -13.04 -0.62
C GLY A 147 -6.17 -13.03 -0.45
N MET A 148 -5.59 -11.82 -0.49
CA MET A 148 -4.20 -11.57 -0.13
C MET A 148 -4.11 -11.08 1.32
N PHE A 149 -3.13 -11.59 2.06
CA PHE A 149 -2.82 -11.19 3.43
C PHE A 149 -1.35 -10.81 3.53
N SER A 150 -1.06 -9.92 4.47
CA SER A 150 0.28 -9.46 4.79
C SER A 150 0.50 -9.60 6.30
N LYS A 151 1.58 -10.26 6.71
CA LYS A 151 1.98 -10.35 8.12
C LYS A 151 3.31 -9.63 8.32
N PRO A 152 3.36 -8.55 9.12
CA PRO A 152 4.61 -7.87 9.40
C PRO A 152 5.57 -8.74 10.21
N ASN A 153 6.82 -8.82 9.78
CA ASN A 153 7.96 -9.23 10.59
C ASN A 153 8.71 -7.96 11.05
N TYR A 154 8.35 -7.47 12.24
CA TYR A 154 8.91 -6.23 12.80
C TYR A 154 10.41 -6.31 13.12
N VAL A 155 10.97 -7.51 13.32
CA VAL A 155 12.40 -7.70 13.59
C VAL A 155 13.21 -7.50 12.32
N GLU A 156 12.74 -8.07 11.23
CA GLU A 156 13.41 -8.00 9.93
C GLU A 156 13.02 -6.76 9.12
N GLY A 157 11.98 -6.03 9.54
CA GLY A 157 11.49 -4.84 8.84
C GLY A 157 10.85 -5.16 7.50
N ILE A 158 10.25 -6.34 7.37
CA ILE A 158 9.63 -6.84 6.13
C ILE A 158 8.19 -7.27 6.39
N SER A 159 7.38 -7.33 5.33
CA SER A 159 6.04 -7.90 5.38
C SER A 159 5.99 -9.19 4.59
N GLN A 160 5.48 -10.24 5.21
CA GLN A 160 5.35 -11.55 4.59
C GLN A 160 3.95 -11.69 3.98
N MET A 161 3.90 -11.94 2.68
CA MET A 161 2.66 -12.11 1.92
C MET A 161 2.18 -13.55 1.96
N TYR A 162 0.86 -13.71 2.06
CA TYR A 162 0.16 -14.98 2.08
C TYR A 162 -1.07 -14.93 1.18
N SER A 163 -1.30 -15.99 0.42
CA SER A 163 -2.57 -16.22 -0.26
C SER A 163 -2.97 -17.68 -0.15
N SER A 164 -4.26 -17.94 0.03
CA SER A 164 -4.84 -19.28 -0.02
C SER A 164 -5.00 -19.81 -1.46
N LYS A 165 -4.98 -18.93 -2.47
CA LYS A 165 -5.15 -19.28 -3.90
C LYS A 165 -3.83 -19.39 -4.66
N TYR A 166 -2.81 -18.64 -4.26
CA TYR A 166 -1.51 -18.65 -4.93
C TYR A 166 -0.47 -19.36 -4.07
N TYR A 167 0.41 -20.15 -4.67
CA TYR A 167 1.53 -20.84 -4.01
C TYR A 167 2.64 -19.87 -3.52
N VAL A 168 2.31 -18.62 -3.21
CA VAL A 168 3.23 -17.67 -2.59
C VAL A 168 3.21 -17.93 -1.09
N ARG A 169 4.02 -18.89 -0.65
CA ARG A 169 4.27 -19.14 0.78
C ARG A 169 5.47 -18.30 1.21
N GLY A 170 5.22 -17.03 1.52
CA GLY A 170 6.23 -16.20 2.18
C GLY A 170 7.00 -15.27 1.26
N GLY A 171 6.29 -14.56 0.38
CA GLY A 171 6.84 -13.37 -0.28
C GLY A 171 7.23 -12.33 0.77
N TYR A 172 8.52 -12.12 1.01
CA TYR A 172 9.02 -11.13 1.94
C TYR A 172 9.22 -9.81 1.23
N CYS A 173 8.30 -8.87 1.35
CA CYS A 173 8.50 -7.53 0.82
C CYS A 173 9.05 -6.63 1.92
N GLY A 174 10.35 -6.37 1.81
CA GLY A 174 11.06 -5.40 2.60
C GLY A 174 11.30 -4.12 1.81
N PRO A 175 11.78 -3.08 2.47
CA PRO A 175 11.98 -1.80 1.82
C PRO A 175 13.14 -1.85 0.79
N PHE A 176 14.13 -2.75 0.92
CA PHE A 176 15.23 -2.94 -0.05
C PHE A 176 14.98 -4.05 -1.08
N THR A 177 14.23 -5.09 -0.69
CA THR A 177 14.17 -6.34 -1.46
C THR A 177 12.80 -6.98 -1.28
N CYS A 178 12.23 -7.53 -2.34
CA CYS A 178 11.15 -8.50 -2.24
C CYS A 178 11.69 -9.89 -2.60
N ARG A 179 11.40 -10.90 -1.77
CA ARG A 179 11.86 -12.27 -1.98
C ARG A 179 10.68 -13.20 -2.03
N ASP A 180 10.54 -13.99 -3.09
CA ASP A 180 9.55 -15.04 -3.14
C ASP A 180 10.17 -16.38 -2.77
N LEU A 181 9.47 -17.09 -1.89
CA LEU A 181 9.78 -18.47 -1.53
C LEU A 181 8.73 -19.41 -2.12
N ILE A 182 9.18 -20.42 -2.84
CA ILE A 182 8.38 -21.59 -3.20
C ILE A 182 9.01 -22.80 -2.51
N GLU A 183 8.21 -23.53 -1.73
CA GLU A 183 8.65 -24.74 -1.01
C GLU A 183 9.86 -24.55 -0.07
N SER A 184 10.08 -23.32 0.41
CA SER A 184 11.19 -22.89 1.29
C SER A 184 12.51 -22.61 0.58
N ASP A 185 12.55 -22.72 -0.75
CA ASP A 185 13.67 -22.28 -1.57
C ASP A 185 13.43 -20.86 -2.09
N ILE A 186 14.51 -20.05 -2.14
CA ILE A 186 14.46 -18.71 -2.74
C ILE A 186 14.27 -18.88 -4.24
N GLU A 187 13.08 -18.59 -4.72
CA GLU A 187 12.76 -18.67 -6.14
C GLU A 187 13.12 -17.36 -6.83
N HIS A 188 12.74 -16.22 -6.22
CA HIS A 188 12.98 -14.91 -6.79
C HIS A 188 13.52 -13.93 -5.74
N PHE A 189 14.61 -13.25 -6.08
CA PHE A 189 15.14 -12.12 -5.32
C PHE A 189 15.05 -10.86 -6.18
N VAL A 190 14.16 -9.96 -5.79
CA VAL A 190 13.95 -8.69 -6.46
C VAL A 190 14.57 -7.58 -5.63
N ASN A 191 15.54 -6.87 -6.22
CA ASN A 191 16.03 -5.62 -5.64
C ASN A 191 15.09 -4.48 -6.06
N CYS A 192 14.41 -3.86 -5.10
CA CYS A 192 13.43 -2.80 -5.36
C CYS A 192 14.05 -1.61 -6.11
N GLN A 193 15.36 -1.34 -5.94
CA GLN A 193 16.07 -0.31 -6.69
C GLN A 193 16.24 -0.65 -8.18
N VAL A 194 16.30 -1.94 -8.52
CA VAL A 194 16.39 -2.39 -9.93
C VAL A 194 15.03 -2.27 -10.60
N CYS A 195 13.95 -2.75 -9.95
CA CYS A 195 12.58 -2.53 -10.42
C CYS A 195 12.28 -1.04 -10.63
N ARG A 196 12.75 -0.19 -9.71
CA ARG A 196 12.68 1.28 -9.85
C ARG A 196 13.39 1.81 -11.07
N LYS A 197 14.65 1.44 -11.33
CA LYS A 197 15.36 1.86 -12.55
C LYS A 197 14.62 1.45 -13.82
N LEU A 198 13.96 0.29 -13.78
CA LEU A 198 13.24 -0.29 -14.89
C LEU A 198 11.78 0.19 -14.99
N LYS A 199 11.26 0.90 -13.99
CA LYS A 199 9.85 1.34 -13.87
C LYS A 199 8.85 0.18 -13.99
N VAL A 200 9.18 -0.97 -13.40
CA VAL A 200 8.30 -2.15 -13.34
C VAL A 200 7.94 -2.46 -11.89
N GLY A 201 6.72 -2.96 -11.66
CA GLY A 201 6.30 -3.43 -10.34
C GLY A 201 7.08 -4.68 -9.90
N CYS A 202 7.19 -4.91 -8.60
CA CYS A 202 7.87 -6.10 -8.04
C CYS A 202 7.20 -7.42 -8.43
N TYR A 203 5.91 -7.39 -8.77
CA TYR A 203 5.08 -8.54 -9.13
C TYR A 203 4.53 -8.41 -10.56
N ASP A 204 5.32 -7.86 -11.48
CA ASP A 204 4.96 -7.90 -12.89
C ASP A 204 4.88 -9.38 -13.32
N ARG A 205 3.69 -9.81 -13.74
CA ARG A 205 3.40 -11.19 -14.16
C ARG A 205 4.29 -11.53 -15.36
N ARG A 206 5.44 -12.15 -15.09
CA ARG A 206 6.18 -12.92 -16.08
C ARG A 206 5.91 -14.39 -15.88
#